data_AF-B0D3T5-F1
#
_entry.id   AF-B0D3T5-F1
#
_cell.length_a   1.000
_cell.length_b   1.000
_cell.length_c   1.000
_cell.angle_alpha   90.00
_cell.angle_beta   90.00
_cell.angle_gamma   90.00
#
_symmetry.space_group_name_H-M   'P 1'
#
loop_
_entity.id
_entity.type
_entity.pdbx_description
1 polymer ?
#
loop_
_entity_poly.entity_id
_entity_poly.type
_entity_poly.pdbx_seq_one_letter_code
_entity_poly.pdbx_strand_id
1 'polypeptide(L)'
;MAAQRYKAVIFDIGGVVMRSPFIAIAAYEREQGLPENYINCSIVERGSQGSWQKFERGEIELLPFYEAFGRDLSDTVNGNKWYKAYCERKGLECPRLPEALDVNGRELFGAMMREAGKYDPHIREAIVRIRAARKHKVIALTNNFSRINVPQSELEFLGWSDGATPSHLRELFDDFCDSSALGTRKPEAEFYLLACARNQIKPSEAIFLDDIGINLKAAKKLGMDTIRE
;
A
#
# COMPACT_ATOMS: atom_id res chain seq x y z
N MET A 1 39.22 -8.55 2.64
CA MET A 1 37.84 -8.01 2.77
C MET A 1 36.99 -8.73 1.75
N ALA A 2 35.98 -9.49 2.17
CA ALA A 2 35.05 -10.09 1.21
C ALA A 2 34.36 -8.97 0.41
N ALA A 3 34.24 -9.13 -0.92
CA ALA A 3 33.54 -8.15 -1.74
C ALA A 3 32.11 -7.98 -1.20
N GLN A 4 31.70 -6.74 -0.97
CA GLN A 4 30.36 -6.41 -0.49
C GLN A 4 29.35 -6.90 -1.55
N ARG A 5 28.64 -8.00 -1.24
CA ARG A 5 27.68 -8.63 -2.16
C ARG A 5 26.52 -7.70 -2.52
N TYR A 6 26.00 -6.96 -1.54
CA TYR A 6 24.89 -6.03 -1.73
C TYR A 6 25.35 -4.60 -1.56
N LYS A 7 24.92 -3.72 -2.47
CA LYS A 7 25.14 -2.28 -2.40
C LYS A 7 23.90 -1.51 -1.94
N ALA A 8 22.72 -2.12 -2.01
CA ALA A 8 21.48 -1.47 -1.61
C ALA A 8 20.49 -2.42 -0.93
N VAL A 9 19.68 -1.82 -0.05
CA VAL A 9 18.47 -2.43 0.49
C VAL A 9 17.31 -1.53 0.08
N ILE A 10 16.35 -2.11 -0.64
CA ILE A 10 15.20 -1.43 -1.21
C ILE A 10 13.96 -1.86 -0.42
N PHE A 11 13.16 -0.90 0.02
CA PHE A 11 11.95 -1.15 0.81
C PHE A 11 10.72 -0.66 0.06
N ASP A 12 9.66 -1.47 0.06
CA ASP A 12 8.31 -0.92 -0.06
C ASP A 12 7.97 -0.03 1.14
N ILE A 13 6.97 0.84 0.98
CA ILE A 13 6.52 1.74 2.03
C ILE A 13 5.27 1.20 2.70
N GLY A 14 4.15 1.08 1.98
CA GLY A 14 2.90 0.58 2.54
C GLY A 14 2.99 -0.91 2.83
N GLY A 15 2.62 -1.33 4.04
CA GLY A 15 2.68 -2.74 4.46
C GLY A 15 4.06 -3.22 4.91
N VAL A 16 5.12 -2.45 4.68
CA VAL A 16 6.51 -2.78 5.10
C VAL A 16 7.05 -1.74 6.08
N VAL A 17 7.35 -0.53 5.62
CA VAL A 17 7.89 0.55 6.49
C VAL A 17 6.77 1.19 7.29
N MET A 18 5.63 1.35 6.65
CA MET A 18 4.40 1.87 7.22
C MET A 18 3.40 0.74 7.36
N ARG A 19 2.57 0.78 8.39
CA ARG A 19 1.55 -0.25 8.64
C ARG A 19 0.53 -0.30 7.50
N SER A 20 -0.06 -1.46 7.29
CA SER A 20 -1.05 -1.65 6.23
C SER A 20 -2.36 -0.89 6.53
N PRO A 21 -2.94 -0.16 5.56
CA PRO A 21 -4.25 0.47 5.73
C PRO A 21 -5.36 -0.56 6.00
N PHE A 22 -5.17 -1.83 5.65
CA PHE A 22 -6.15 -2.89 5.89
C PHE A 22 -6.39 -3.19 7.37
N ILE A 23 -5.47 -2.78 8.26
CA ILE A 23 -5.69 -2.86 9.71
C ILE A 23 -6.90 -2.01 10.12
N ALA A 24 -7.08 -0.83 9.52
CA ALA A 24 -8.23 0.04 9.79
C ALA A 24 -9.53 -0.57 9.27
N ILE A 25 -9.50 -1.27 8.12
CA ILE A 25 -10.66 -1.98 7.59
C ILE A 25 -11.09 -3.09 8.55
N ALA A 26 -10.16 -3.90 9.05
CA ALA A 26 -10.49 -4.96 10.00
C ALA A 26 -11.06 -4.40 11.32
N ALA A 27 -10.59 -3.23 11.78
CA ALA A 27 -11.17 -2.54 12.92
C ALA A 27 -12.60 -2.06 12.64
N TYR A 28 -12.81 -1.42 11.50
CA TYR A 28 -14.12 -0.98 11.05
C TYR A 28 -15.12 -2.14 10.91
N GLU A 29 -14.70 -3.26 10.32
CA GLU A 29 -15.54 -4.46 10.19
C GLU A 29 -16.02 -4.96 11.55
N ARG A 30 -15.12 -5.03 12.55
CA ARG A 30 -15.51 -5.43 13.91
C ARG A 30 -16.48 -4.44 14.56
N GLU A 31 -16.24 -3.14 14.41
CA GLU A 31 -17.10 -2.10 14.96
C GLU A 31 -18.52 -2.12 14.36
N GLN A 32 -18.63 -2.44 13.07
CA GLN A 32 -19.90 -2.53 12.35
C GLN A 32 -20.55 -3.93 12.45
N GLY A 33 -19.93 -4.89 13.14
CA GLY A 33 -20.41 -6.28 13.20
C GLY A 33 -20.39 -7.00 11.85
N LEU A 34 -19.53 -6.57 10.93
CA LEU A 34 -19.33 -7.20 9.63
C LEU A 34 -18.47 -8.45 9.77
N PRO A 35 -18.69 -9.46 8.90
CA PRO A 35 -17.78 -10.59 8.79
C PRO A 35 -16.35 -10.12 8.48
N GLU A 36 -15.37 -10.81 9.05
CA GLU A 36 -13.95 -10.53 8.78
C GLU A 36 -13.68 -10.61 7.27
N ASN A 37 -12.98 -9.60 6.74
CA ASN A 37 -12.57 -9.48 5.34
C ASN A 37 -13.72 -9.17 4.36
N TYR A 38 -14.93 -8.85 4.83
CA TYR A 38 -16.08 -8.50 4.00
C TYR A 38 -15.84 -7.28 3.10
N ILE A 39 -15.33 -6.19 3.65
CA ILE A 39 -15.04 -4.95 2.92
C ILE A 39 -13.93 -5.18 1.90
N ASN A 40 -12.88 -5.91 2.29
CA ASN A 40 -11.79 -6.27 1.38
C ASN A 40 -12.27 -7.10 0.19
N CYS A 41 -13.20 -8.05 0.41
CA CYS A 41 -13.81 -8.80 -0.70
C CYS A 41 -14.52 -7.86 -1.68
N SER A 42 -15.27 -6.87 -1.16
CA SER A 42 -15.93 -5.86 -2.00
C SER A 42 -14.93 -5.03 -2.80
N ILE A 43 -13.84 -4.56 -2.18
CA ILE A 43 -12.80 -3.78 -2.87
C ILE A 43 -12.15 -4.60 -4.00
N VAL A 44 -11.78 -5.86 -3.72
CA VAL A 44 -11.06 -6.72 -4.68
C VAL A 44 -11.95 -7.13 -5.85
N GLU A 45 -13.17 -7.60 -5.58
CA GLU A 45 -14.03 -8.22 -6.60
C GLU A 45 -14.68 -7.19 -7.53
N ARG A 46 -14.75 -5.91 -7.13
CA ARG A 46 -15.11 -4.80 -8.05
C ARG A 46 -14.10 -4.61 -9.17
N GLY A 47 -12.85 -5.03 -8.98
CA GLY A 47 -11.81 -4.97 -9.99
C GLY A 47 -11.56 -3.55 -10.53
N SER A 48 -11.23 -3.44 -11.83
CA SER A 48 -10.85 -2.16 -12.44
C SER A 48 -11.95 -1.10 -12.41
N GLN A 49 -13.21 -1.49 -12.23
CA GLN A 49 -14.36 -0.58 -12.21
C GLN A 49 -14.68 0.02 -10.83
N GLY A 50 -14.09 -0.52 -9.75
CA GLY A 50 -14.28 -0.04 -8.40
C GLY A 50 -13.71 1.37 -8.19
N SER A 51 -14.36 2.15 -7.31
CA SER A 51 -13.93 3.50 -6.93
C SER A 51 -12.50 3.52 -6.39
N TRP A 52 -12.10 2.52 -5.59
CA TRP A 52 -10.73 2.36 -5.10
C TRP A 52 -9.71 2.32 -6.24
N GLN A 53 -9.92 1.43 -7.21
CA GLN A 53 -9.00 1.24 -8.33
C GLN A 53 -9.01 2.44 -9.28
N LYS A 54 -10.16 3.12 -9.45
CA LYS A 54 -10.24 4.38 -10.19
C LYS A 54 -9.44 5.49 -9.50
N PHE A 55 -9.52 5.58 -8.17
CA PHE A 55 -8.78 6.55 -7.38
C PHE A 55 -7.27 6.29 -7.43
N GLU A 56 -6.84 5.04 -7.29
CA GLU A 56 -5.44 4.64 -7.47
C GLU A 56 -4.87 4.99 -8.86
N ARG A 57 -5.72 5.03 -9.89
CA ARG A 57 -5.33 5.41 -11.26
C ARG A 57 -5.45 6.91 -11.53
N GLY A 58 -5.92 7.71 -10.58
CA GLY A 58 -6.18 9.14 -10.76
C GLY A 58 -7.34 9.43 -11.71
N GLU A 59 -8.27 8.49 -11.90
CA GLU A 59 -9.48 8.70 -12.72
C GLU A 59 -10.60 9.43 -11.96
N ILE A 60 -10.50 9.49 -10.63
CA ILE A 60 -11.42 10.20 -9.75
C ILE A 60 -10.62 10.95 -8.69
N GLU A 61 -11.01 12.19 -8.42
CA GLU A 61 -10.42 13.03 -7.37
C GLU A 61 -10.86 12.56 -5.97
N LEU A 62 -10.13 12.96 -4.93
CA LEU A 62 -10.36 12.48 -3.55
C LEU A 62 -11.77 12.76 -3.01
N LEU A 63 -12.29 13.98 -3.21
CA LEU A 63 -13.59 14.37 -2.63
C LEU A 63 -14.75 13.57 -3.27
N PRO A 64 -14.87 13.47 -4.61
CA PRO A 64 -15.84 12.57 -5.24
C PRO A 64 -15.60 11.08 -4.91
N PHE A 65 -14.34 10.69 -4.69
CA PHE A 65 -14.01 9.33 -4.31
C PHE A 65 -14.67 8.91 -3.00
N TYR A 66 -14.77 9.78 -1.98
CA TYR A 66 -15.41 9.41 -0.71
C TYR A 66 -16.85 8.93 -0.87
N GLU A 67 -17.66 9.64 -1.66
CA GLU A 67 -19.04 9.24 -1.92
C GLU A 67 -19.10 7.95 -2.75
N ALA A 68 -18.24 7.82 -3.76
CA ALA A 68 -18.18 6.63 -4.61
C ALA A 68 -17.74 5.39 -3.82
N PHE A 69 -16.76 5.55 -2.93
CA PHE A 69 -16.22 4.51 -2.07
C PHE A 69 -17.23 4.05 -1.03
N GLY A 70 -17.89 4.99 -0.36
CA GLY A 70 -18.98 4.67 0.57
C GLY A 70 -20.11 3.90 -0.12
N ARG A 71 -20.52 4.34 -1.32
CA ARG A 71 -21.56 3.66 -2.11
C ARG A 71 -21.15 2.25 -2.54
N ASP A 72 -19.93 2.08 -3.02
CA ASP A 72 -19.38 0.79 -3.41
C ASP A 72 -19.35 -0.19 -2.23
N LEU A 73 -18.98 0.28 -1.04
CA LEU A 73 -18.89 -0.57 0.14
C LEU A 73 -20.25 -0.83 0.79
N SER A 74 -21.25 0.01 0.55
CA SER A 74 -22.62 -0.14 1.06
C SER A 74 -23.50 -1.09 0.23
N ASP A 75 -23.05 -1.51 -0.96
CA ASP A 75 -23.77 -2.44 -1.83
C ASP A 75 -23.70 -3.87 -1.28
N THR A 76 -24.69 -4.21 -0.45
CA THR A 76 -24.87 -5.54 0.14
C THR A 76 -25.27 -6.59 -0.89
N VAL A 77 -25.81 -6.22 -2.05
CA VAL A 77 -26.21 -7.18 -3.09
C VAL A 77 -24.98 -7.87 -3.67
N ASN A 78 -24.03 -7.08 -4.18
CA ASN A 78 -22.79 -7.64 -4.71
C ASN A 78 -21.82 -8.03 -3.59
N GLY A 79 -21.72 -7.24 -2.52
CA GLY A 79 -20.86 -7.54 -1.37
C GLY A 79 -21.14 -8.92 -0.77
N ASN A 80 -22.41 -9.25 -0.53
CA ASN A 80 -22.79 -10.57 0.00
C ASN A 80 -22.50 -11.70 -0.99
N LYS A 81 -22.75 -11.47 -2.29
CA LYS A 81 -22.44 -12.47 -3.33
C LYS A 81 -20.95 -12.80 -3.36
N TRP A 82 -20.10 -11.77 -3.34
CA TRP A 82 -18.65 -11.92 -3.37
C TRP A 82 -18.10 -12.54 -2.09
N TYR A 83 -18.64 -12.16 -0.94
CA TYR A 83 -18.22 -12.75 0.32
C TYR A 83 -18.59 -14.23 0.44
N LYS A 84 -19.78 -14.64 -0.04
CA LYS A 84 -20.15 -16.07 -0.14
C LYS A 84 -19.16 -16.86 -0.98
N ALA A 85 -18.82 -16.34 -2.17
CA ALA A 85 -17.84 -16.96 -3.05
C ALA A 85 -16.44 -17.02 -2.38
N TYR A 86 -16.06 -16.00 -1.61
CA TYR A 86 -14.84 -16.02 -0.82
C TYR A 86 -14.86 -17.14 0.24
N CYS A 87 -15.94 -17.28 1.01
CA CYS A 87 -16.12 -18.36 1.98
C CYS A 87 -16.00 -19.74 1.32
N GLU A 88 -16.68 -19.96 0.20
CA GLU A 88 -16.61 -21.20 -0.58
C GLU A 88 -15.18 -21.54 -1.01
N ARG A 89 -14.46 -20.56 -1.61
CA ARG A 89 -13.07 -20.75 -2.04
C ARG A 89 -12.12 -21.05 -0.89
N LYS A 90 -12.41 -20.54 0.31
CA LYS A 90 -11.59 -20.73 1.51
C LYS A 90 -12.02 -21.92 2.37
N GLY A 91 -13.13 -22.59 2.03
CA GLY A 91 -13.71 -23.66 2.85
C GLY A 91 -14.20 -23.16 4.21
N LEU A 92 -14.63 -21.90 4.29
CA LEU A 92 -15.16 -21.28 5.51
C LEU A 92 -16.68 -21.41 5.56
N GLU A 93 -17.22 -21.62 6.75
CA GLU A 93 -18.66 -21.47 6.99
C GLU A 93 -19.06 -20.00 6.79
N CYS A 94 -20.06 -19.75 5.94
CA CYS A 94 -20.49 -18.38 5.65
C CYS A 94 -21.40 -17.87 6.78
N PRO A 95 -21.00 -16.82 7.53
CA PRO A 95 -21.80 -16.27 8.61
C PRO A 95 -23.04 -15.54 8.08
N ARG A 96 -23.88 -15.05 9.01
CA ARG A 96 -24.96 -14.13 8.65
C ARG A 96 -24.35 -12.86 8.05
N LEU A 97 -24.86 -12.46 6.89
CA LEU A 97 -24.38 -11.31 6.13
C LEU A 97 -25.31 -10.10 6.32
N PRO A 98 -24.78 -8.85 6.16
CA PRO A 98 -25.59 -7.65 6.34
C PRO A 98 -26.70 -7.56 5.29
N GLU A 99 -27.91 -7.17 5.73
CA GLU A 99 -29.04 -6.89 4.84
C GLU A 99 -28.93 -5.47 4.25
N ALA A 100 -28.48 -4.52 5.06
CA ALA A 100 -28.16 -3.15 4.68
C ALA A 100 -26.85 -2.72 5.33
N LEU A 101 -26.17 -1.77 4.69
CA LEU A 101 -24.93 -1.18 5.19
C LEU A 101 -24.88 0.28 4.72
N ASP A 102 -24.34 1.16 5.55
CA ASP A 102 -24.11 2.56 5.24
C ASP A 102 -22.67 2.93 5.61
N VAL A 103 -21.76 2.74 4.65
CA VAL A 103 -20.34 3.02 4.84
C VAL A 103 -20.07 4.48 4.57
N ASN A 104 -19.63 5.21 5.59
CA ASN A 104 -19.05 6.52 5.42
C ASN A 104 -17.65 6.39 4.79
N GLY A 105 -17.57 6.58 3.47
CA GLY A 105 -16.32 6.42 2.72
C GLY A 105 -15.22 7.39 3.15
N ARG A 106 -15.56 8.62 3.56
CA ARG A 106 -14.57 9.59 4.07
C ARG A 106 -13.97 9.13 5.40
N GLU A 107 -14.80 8.69 6.34
CA GLU A 107 -14.34 8.22 7.65
C GLU A 107 -13.51 6.94 7.54
N LEU A 108 -13.98 5.96 6.77
CA LEU A 108 -13.24 4.72 6.56
C LEU A 108 -11.89 4.99 5.87
N PHE A 109 -11.89 5.76 4.78
CA PHE A 109 -10.64 6.09 4.10
C PHE A 109 -9.69 6.92 4.98
N GLY A 110 -10.22 7.89 5.73
CA GLY A 110 -9.43 8.65 6.70
C GLY A 110 -8.80 7.77 7.78
N ALA A 111 -9.55 6.80 8.31
CA ALA A 111 -9.01 5.83 9.26
C ALA A 111 -7.89 4.98 8.64
N MET A 112 -8.07 4.54 7.38
CA MET A 112 -7.04 3.82 6.63
C MET A 112 -5.76 4.65 6.47
N MET A 113 -5.87 5.92 6.08
CA MET A 113 -4.70 6.78 5.86
C MET A 113 -3.98 7.12 7.16
N ARG A 114 -4.71 7.39 8.24
CA ARG A 114 -4.11 7.62 9.58
C ARG A 114 -3.40 6.38 10.11
N GLU A 115 -3.93 5.20 9.84
CA GLU A 115 -3.28 3.93 10.23
C GLU A 115 -2.02 3.67 9.39
N ALA A 116 -2.10 3.93 8.08
CA ALA A 116 -0.96 3.88 7.16
C ALA A 116 0.08 4.98 7.42
N GLY A 117 -0.22 5.97 8.26
CA GLY A 117 0.73 6.98 8.75
C GLY A 117 1.63 6.51 9.89
N LYS A 118 1.49 5.26 10.37
CA LYS A 118 2.29 4.72 11.49
C LYS A 118 3.40 3.81 10.98
N TYR A 119 4.61 3.97 11.52
CA TYR A 119 5.75 3.09 11.24
C TYR A 119 5.55 1.68 11.78
N ASP A 120 6.06 0.69 11.06
CA ASP A 120 6.48 -0.56 11.69
C ASP A 120 7.77 -0.30 12.50
N PRO A 121 7.77 -0.58 13.82
CA PRO A 121 8.91 -0.25 14.67
C PRO A 121 10.17 -1.06 14.35
N HIS A 122 10.02 -2.30 13.89
CA HIS A 122 11.14 -3.19 13.57
C HIS A 122 11.79 -2.80 12.25
N ILE A 123 11.00 -2.51 11.22
CA ILE A 123 11.51 -2.06 9.92
C ILE A 123 12.14 -0.68 10.03
N ARG A 124 11.53 0.25 10.77
CA ARG A 124 12.12 1.57 11.03
C ARG A 124 13.49 1.45 11.71
N GLU A 125 13.59 0.63 12.74
CA GLU A 125 14.86 0.39 13.44
C GLU A 125 15.91 -0.25 12.50
N ALA A 126 15.50 -1.19 11.65
CA ALA A 126 16.37 -1.79 10.65
C ALA A 126 16.92 -0.73 9.67
N ILE A 127 16.06 0.14 9.14
CA ILE A 127 16.48 1.25 8.26
C ILE A 127 17.51 2.14 8.95
N VAL A 128 17.24 2.56 10.19
CA VAL A 128 18.15 3.42 10.97
C VAL A 128 19.52 2.74 11.13
N ARG A 129 19.55 1.45 11.47
CA ARG A 129 20.81 0.69 11.62
C ARG A 129 21.56 0.52 10.31
N ILE A 130 20.87 0.21 9.21
CA ILE A 130 21.49 0.04 7.89
C ILE A 130 22.14 1.34 7.44
N ARG A 131 21.46 2.49 7.64
CA ARG A 131 22.00 3.80 7.30
C ARG A 131 23.18 4.20 8.18
N ALA A 132 23.09 3.96 9.50
CA ALA A 132 24.18 4.23 10.42
C ALA A 132 25.46 3.45 10.06
N ALA A 133 25.32 2.24 9.53
CA ALA A 133 26.45 1.44 9.07
C ALA A 133 27.16 2.03 7.83
N ARG A 134 26.48 2.84 7.02
CA ARG A 134 27.01 3.48 5.78
C ARG A 134 27.64 2.51 4.77
N LYS A 135 27.16 1.26 4.76
CA LYS A 135 27.64 0.20 3.84
C LYS A 135 26.73 -0.02 2.64
N HIS A 136 25.46 0.36 2.76
CA HIS A 136 24.43 0.15 1.75
C HIS A 136 23.66 1.44 1.53
N LYS A 137 23.20 1.66 0.30
CA LYS A 137 22.14 2.63 0.03
C LYS A 137 20.82 2.09 0.56
N VAL A 138 20.03 2.93 1.19
CA VAL A 138 18.67 2.62 1.63
C VAL A 138 17.69 3.36 0.73
N ILE A 139 16.91 2.61 -0.04
CA ILE A 139 16.07 3.15 -1.12
C ILE A 139 14.61 2.80 -0.84
N ALA A 140 13.70 3.74 -1.02
CA ALA A 140 12.26 3.46 -1.06
C ALA A 140 11.82 3.20 -2.50
N LEU A 141 10.97 2.18 -2.71
CA LEU A 141 10.33 1.86 -3.98
C LEU A 141 8.83 1.58 -3.77
N THR A 142 8.01 2.61 -3.94
CA THR A 142 6.58 2.57 -3.59
C THR A 142 5.68 2.89 -4.78
N ASN A 143 4.56 2.20 -4.83
CA ASN A 143 3.41 2.68 -5.59
C ASN A 143 2.68 3.70 -4.71
N ASN A 144 2.30 4.84 -5.27
CA ASN A 144 1.66 5.91 -4.50
C ASN A 144 0.59 6.62 -5.31
N PHE A 145 -0.29 7.35 -4.62
CA PHE A 145 -1.31 8.17 -5.25
C PHE A 145 -0.69 9.42 -5.90
N SER A 146 -1.23 9.82 -7.05
CA SER A 146 -0.89 11.09 -7.70
C SER A 146 -1.16 12.28 -6.77
N ARG A 147 -0.56 13.45 -7.06
CA ARG A 147 -0.74 14.66 -6.24
C ARG A 147 -2.22 14.95 -5.99
N ILE A 148 -2.58 15.02 -4.71
CA ILE A 148 -3.94 15.33 -4.26
C ILE A 148 -4.00 16.83 -3.98
N ASN A 149 -4.88 17.55 -4.69
CA ASN A 149 -5.10 18.97 -4.47
C ASN A 149 -6.37 19.18 -3.62
N VAL A 150 -6.20 19.18 -2.30
CA VAL A 150 -7.29 19.34 -1.34
C VAL A 150 -6.96 20.40 -0.29
N PRO A 151 -7.97 20.97 0.39
CA PRO A 151 -7.73 21.93 1.47
C PRO A 151 -6.86 21.35 2.59
N GLN A 152 -6.13 22.22 3.30
CA GLN A 152 -5.28 21.80 4.43
C GLN A 152 -6.04 21.02 5.50
N SER A 153 -7.29 21.39 5.78
CA SER A 153 -8.14 20.67 6.74
C SER A 153 -8.41 19.22 6.32
N GLU A 154 -8.41 18.94 5.02
CA GLU A 154 -8.59 17.58 4.51
C GLU A 154 -7.29 16.78 4.62
N LEU A 155 -6.13 17.41 4.38
CA LEU A 155 -4.83 16.79 4.66
C LEU A 155 -4.70 16.42 6.14
N GLU A 156 -5.02 17.35 7.04
CA GLU A 156 -5.00 17.13 8.49
C GLU A 156 -5.92 15.97 8.90
N PHE A 157 -7.13 15.90 8.33
CA PHE A 157 -8.05 14.80 8.58
C PHE A 157 -7.47 13.43 8.18
N LEU A 158 -6.76 13.37 7.05
CA LEU A 158 -6.10 12.14 6.56
C LEU A 158 -4.83 11.79 7.36
N GLY A 159 -4.38 12.66 8.25
CA GLY A 159 -3.10 12.52 8.94
C GLY A 159 -1.91 12.85 8.04
N TRP A 160 -2.13 13.65 6.99
CA TRP A 160 -1.11 14.08 6.05
C TRP A 160 -0.70 15.52 6.34
N SER A 161 0.61 15.79 6.31
CA SER A 161 1.14 17.15 6.43
C SER A 161 1.23 17.84 5.07
N ASP A 162 1.94 17.21 4.14
CA ASP A 162 2.31 17.73 2.82
C ASP A 162 1.97 16.73 1.68
N GLY A 163 1.04 15.80 1.96
CA GLY A 163 0.55 14.77 1.06
C GLY A 163 0.70 13.34 1.63
N ALA A 164 0.43 12.34 0.79
CA ALA A 164 0.46 10.93 1.18
C ALA A 164 1.84 10.42 1.63
N THR A 165 2.92 11.08 1.18
CA THR A 165 4.30 10.77 1.59
C THR A 165 4.89 11.98 2.32
N PRO A 166 4.91 11.97 3.66
CA PRO A 166 5.42 13.11 4.42
C PRO A 166 6.94 13.23 4.32
N SER A 167 7.47 14.44 4.49
CA SER A 167 8.91 14.75 4.42
C SER A 167 9.79 13.87 5.32
N HIS A 168 9.39 13.70 6.58
CA HIS A 168 10.13 12.89 7.56
C HIS A 168 10.24 11.40 7.17
N LEU A 169 9.32 10.88 6.35
CA LEU A 169 9.42 9.53 5.79
C LEU A 169 10.47 9.50 4.68
N ARG A 170 10.49 10.50 3.79
CA ARG A 170 11.49 10.60 2.71
C ARG A 170 12.91 10.71 3.26
N GLU A 171 13.08 11.44 4.36
CA GLU A 171 14.36 11.62 5.04
C GLU A 171 14.96 10.32 5.58
N LEU A 172 14.18 9.24 5.73
CA LEU A 172 14.68 7.92 6.12
C LEU A 172 15.47 7.23 5.02
N PHE A 173 15.44 7.70 3.78
CA PHE A 173 16.04 7.04 2.63
C PHE A 173 17.11 7.91 1.99
N ASP A 174 18.11 7.26 1.39
CA ASP A 174 19.10 7.94 0.54
C ASP A 174 18.50 8.26 -0.83
N ASP A 175 17.49 7.50 -1.25
CA ASP A 175 16.72 7.77 -2.45
C ASP A 175 15.26 7.31 -2.33
N PHE A 176 14.33 8.06 -2.93
CA PHE A 176 12.88 7.78 -2.87
C PHE A 176 12.28 7.66 -4.28
N CYS A 177 12.03 6.43 -4.72
CA CYS A 177 11.43 6.11 -6.01
C CYS A 177 9.91 5.96 -5.87
N ASP A 178 9.17 6.95 -6.35
CA ASP A 178 7.72 7.05 -6.27
C ASP A 178 7.10 6.87 -7.67
N SER A 179 6.15 5.95 -7.81
CA SER A 179 5.51 5.66 -9.09
C SER A 179 4.84 6.88 -9.72
N SER A 180 4.25 7.75 -8.89
CA SER A 180 3.55 8.97 -9.35
C SER A 180 4.50 9.98 -9.98
N ALA A 181 5.77 9.98 -9.56
CA ALA A 181 6.80 10.88 -10.08
C ALA A 181 7.55 10.28 -11.28
N LEU A 182 7.65 8.94 -11.36
CA LEU A 182 8.47 8.24 -12.34
C LEU A 182 7.68 7.65 -13.51
N GLY A 183 6.34 7.63 -13.45
CA GLY A 183 5.49 7.21 -14.56
C GLY A 183 5.45 5.70 -14.84
N THR A 184 6.03 4.89 -13.96
CA THR A 184 6.00 3.42 -13.97
C THR A 184 5.80 2.91 -12.55
N ARG A 185 5.32 1.68 -12.38
CA ARG A 185 4.92 1.13 -11.07
C ARG A 185 5.31 -0.33 -10.89
N LYS A 186 5.32 -0.81 -9.65
CA LYS A 186 5.39 -2.25 -9.38
C LYS A 186 4.10 -2.93 -9.88
N PRO A 187 4.17 -4.12 -10.51
CA PRO A 187 5.34 -4.99 -10.71
C PRO A 187 6.04 -4.85 -12.09
N GLU A 188 5.95 -3.71 -12.78
CA GLU A 188 6.59 -3.49 -14.08
C GLU A 188 8.12 -3.51 -13.94
N ALA A 189 8.80 -4.25 -14.83
CA ALA A 189 10.25 -4.42 -14.76
C ALA A 189 11.02 -3.08 -14.85
N GLU A 190 10.49 -2.14 -15.63
CA GLU A 190 11.09 -0.81 -15.85
C GLU A 190 11.27 -0.04 -14.55
N PHE A 191 10.31 -0.12 -13.61
CA PHE A 191 10.39 0.63 -12.36
C PHE A 191 11.58 0.20 -11.49
N TYR A 192 11.82 -1.11 -11.37
CA TYR A 192 12.96 -1.66 -10.64
C TYR A 192 14.30 -1.30 -11.30
N LEU A 193 14.35 -1.38 -12.63
CA LEU A 193 15.55 -1.07 -13.41
C LEU A 193 15.88 0.42 -13.33
N LEU A 194 14.87 1.29 -13.38
CA LEU A 194 15.03 2.73 -13.21
C LEU A 194 15.57 3.08 -11.83
N ALA A 195 15.02 2.48 -10.76
CA ALA A 195 15.51 2.67 -9.41
C ALA A 195 16.98 2.22 -9.26
N CYS A 196 17.34 1.08 -9.88
CA CYS A 196 18.72 0.58 -9.91
C CYS A 196 19.66 1.52 -10.67
N ALA A 197 19.26 1.96 -11.87
CA ALA A 197 20.05 2.84 -12.72
C ALA A 197 20.28 4.21 -12.04
N ARG A 198 19.23 4.81 -11.47
CA ARG A 198 19.31 6.06 -10.72
C ARG A 198 20.28 5.98 -9.54
N ASN A 199 20.37 4.80 -8.93
CA ASN A 199 21.26 4.54 -7.81
C ASN A 199 22.61 3.92 -8.18
N GLN A 200 22.89 3.72 -9.47
CA GLN A 200 24.15 3.15 -9.98
C GLN A 200 24.45 1.75 -9.39
N ILE A 201 23.41 0.93 -9.24
CA ILE A 201 23.49 -0.45 -8.77
C ILE A 201 22.94 -1.41 -9.83
N LYS A 202 23.37 -2.67 -9.81
CA LYS A 202 22.71 -3.75 -10.55
C LYS A 202 21.60 -4.37 -9.70
N PRO A 203 20.55 -4.94 -10.32
CA PRO A 203 19.54 -5.70 -9.57
C PRO A 203 20.14 -6.78 -8.66
N SER A 204 21.17 -7.50 -9.13
CA SER A 204 21.87 -8.53 -8.35
C SER A 204 22.68 -8.02 -7.16
N GLU A 205 22.81 -6.70 -7.01
CA GLU A 205 23.48 -6.04 -5.88
C GLU A 205 22.45 -5.48 -4.89
N ALA A 206 21.16 -5.78 -5.04
CA ALA A 206 20.08 -5.28 -4.20
C ALA A 206 19.32 -6.40 -3.48
N ILE A 207 18.88 -6.09 -2.25
CA ILE A 207 17.84 -6.82 -1.54
C ILE A 207 16.57 -5.99 -1.60
N PHE A 208 15.43 -6.60 -1.95
CA PHE A 208 14.12 -5.93 -1.99
C PHE A 208 13.13 -6.53 -0.98
N LEU A 209 12.51 -5.66 -0.17
CA LEU A 209 11.48 -5.99 0.81
C LEU A 209 10.13 -5.46 0.34
N ASP A 210 9.12 -6.32 0.30
CA ASP A 210 7.75 -6.01 -0.14
C ASP A 210 6.80 -7.06 0.46
N ASP A 211 5.58 -6.68 0.82
CA ASP A 211 4.56 -7.60 1.36
C ASP A 211 3.80 -8.33 0.24
N ILE A 212 3.79 -7.74 -0.97
CA ILE A 212 3.05 -8.23 -2.14
C ILE A 212 3.91 -9.20 -2.95
N GLY A 213 3.52 -10.48 -2.93
CA GLY A 213 4.29 -11.56 -3.58
C GLY A 213 4.50 -11.41 -5.11
N ILE A 214 3.61 -10.71 -5.83
CA ILE A 214 3.83 -10.47 -7.28
C ILE A 214 4.97 -9.46 -7.53
N ASN A 215 5.13 -8.46 -6.65
CA ASN A 215 6.22 -7.49 -6.71
C ASN A 215 7.56 -8.20 -6.46
N LEU A 216 7.62 -9.06 -5.44
CA LEU A 216 8.80 -9.88 -5.14
C LEU A 216 9.17 -10.81 -6.31
N LYS A 217 8.19 -11.44 -6.95
CA LYS A 217 8.43 -12.29 -8.13
C LYS A 217 9.03 -11.51 -9.29
N ALA A 218 8.58 -10.29 -9.53
CA ALA A 218 9.13 -9.42 -10.58
C ALA A 218 10.59 -9.03 -10.26
N ALA A 219 10.85 -8.56 -9.04
CA ALA A 219 12.20 -8.21 -8.58
C ALA A 219 13.18 -9.40 -8.68
N LYS A 220 12.75 -10.59 -8.27
CA LYS A 220 13.57 -11.81 -8.34
C LYS A 220 13.92 -12.22 -9.78
N LYS A 221 12.99 -12.04 -10.73
CA LYS A 221 13.26 -12.28 -12.16
C LYS A 221 14.35 -11.36 -12.72
N LEU A 222 14.49 -10.16 -12.16
CA LEU A 222 15.54 -9.21 -12.55
C LEU A 222 16.89 -9.50 -11.87
N GLY A 223 16.92 -10.41 -10.89
CA GLY A 223 18.12 -10.85 -10.21
C GLY A 223 18.28 -10.32 -8.78
N MET A 224 17.29 -9.61 -8.24
CA MET A 224 17.32 -9.15 -6.84
C MET A 224 17.12 -10.31 -5.86
N ASP A 225 17.79 -10.25 -4.72
CA ASP A 225 17.38 -11.04 -3.56
C ASP A 225 16.15 -10.39 -2.91
N THR A 226 15.23 -11.21 -2.39
CA THR A 226 13.91 -10.74 -1.96
C THR A 226 13.58 -11.27 -0.56
N ILE A 227 12.98 -10.43 0.26
CA ILE A 227 12.44 -10.77 1.58
C ILE A 227 10.96 -10.38 1.57
N ARG A 228 10.13 -11.24 2.13
CA ARG A 228 8.71 -10.96 2.33
C ARG A 228 8.47 -10.61 3.79
N GLU A 229 7.86 -9.46 4.03
CA GLU A 229 7.20 -9.09 5.29
C GLU A 229 5.72 -9.52 5.24
#